data_AF-A0A3C7Z8U9-F1
#
_entry.id   AF-A0A3C7Z8U9-F1
#
_cell.length_a   1.000
_cell.length_b   1.000
_cell.length_c   1.000
_cell.angle_alpha   90.00
_cell.angle_beta   90.00
_cell.angle_gamma   90.00
#
_symmetry.space_group_name_H-M   'P 1'
#
loop_
_entity.id
_entity.type
_entity.pdbx_description
1 polymer ?
#
loop_
_entity_poly.entity_id
_entity_poly.type
_entity_poly.pdbx_seq_one_letter_code
_entity_poly.pdbx_strand_id
1 'polypeptide(L)'
;KEYGVDGIMIGRGIFKDPFAFSNGHTPTQEELLGLLQYHLDLFDRYTTELEPRSFDPLKRFFKVYLHDFPGASELRERLMHTKSTDEVRAILAE
;
A
#
# COMPACT_ATOMS: atom_id res chain seq x y z
N LYS A 1 30.81 11.96 -1.80
CA LYS A 1 29.97 11.86 -3.03
C LYS A 1 30.53 10.74 -3.87
N GLU A 2 29.92 9.55 -3.85
CA GLU A 2 30.45 8.37 -4.54
C GLU A 2 30.17 8.40 -6.06
N TYR A 3 28.98 8.86 -6.46
CA TYR A 3 28.53 8.78 -7.85
C TYR A 3 28.41 10.12 -8.59
N GLY A 4 28.58 11.25 -7.88
CA GLY A 4 28.56 12.59 -8.50
C GLY A 4 27.25 13.01 -9.19
N VAL A 5 26.13 12.35 -8.87
CA VAL A 5 24.81 12.65 -9.47
C VAL A 5 24.03 13.69 -8.66
N ASP A 6 23.16 14.43 -9.35
CA ASP A 6 22.28 15.45 -8.75
C ASP A 6 20.95 14.88 -8.23
N GLY A 7 20.62 13.65 -8.61
CA GLY A 7 19.39 12.98 -8.20
C GLY A 7 19.46 11.48 -8.41
N ILE A 8 18.50 10.77 -7.80
CA ILE A 8 18.35 9.33 -7.88
C ILE A 8 16.90 8.97 -8.18
N MET A 9 16.68 7.84 -8.87
CA MET A 9 15.36 7.25 -9.06
C MET A 9 15.25 5.98 -8.20
N ILE A 10 14.17 5.87 -7.43
CA ILE A 10 13.84 4.65 -6.68
C ILE A 10 12.71 3.94 -7.43
N GLY A 11 13.04 2.84 -8.11
CA GLY A 11 12.05 1.99 -8.79
C GLY A 11 11.43 0.99 -7.81
N ARG A 12 11.89 -0.27 -7.87
CA ARG A 12 11.34 -1.37 -7.05
C ARG A 12 11.44 -1.15 -5.53
N GLY A 13 12.32 -0.26 -5.08
CA GLY A 13 12.49 0.06 -3.65
C GLY A 13 11.23 0.59 -3.00
N ILE A 14 10.38 1.31 -3.74
CA ILE A 14 9.15 1.90 -3.19
C ILE A 14 8.11 0.85 -2.78
N PHE A 15 8.17 -0.35 -3.35
CA PHE A 15 7.30 -1.47 -2.97
C PHE A 15 7.80 -2.24 -1.75
N LYS A 16 9.00 -1.93 -1.28
CA LYS A 16 9.53 -2.44 -0.01
C LYS A 16 9.34 -1.43 1.11
N ASP A 17 9.56 -0.16 0.79
CA ASP A 17 9.44 0.94 1.73
C ASP A 17 8.67 2.09 1.06
N PRO A 18 7.37 2.26 1.36
CA PRO A 18 6.59 3.36 0.81
C PRO A 18 7.03 4.73 1.36
N PHE A 19 7.86 4.76 2.41
CA PHE A 19 8.44 5.97 3.01
C PHE A 19 9.89 6.21 2.54
N ALA A 20 10.37 5.57 1.48
CA ALA A 20 11.74 5.70 0.99
C ALA A 20 12.15 7.14 0.58
N PHE A 21 11.19 8.04 0.38
CA PHE A 21 11.41 9.47 0.11
C PHE A 21 11.26 10.35 1.36
N SER A 22 10.99 9.76 2.53
CA SER A 22 10.95 10.46 3.80
C SER A 22 12.37 10.73 4.32
N ASN A 23 12.53 11.71 5.21
CA ASN A 23 13.81 12.05 5.83
C ASN A 23 14.21 11.03 6.92
N GLY A 24 14.38 9.76 6.54
CA GLY A 24 14.81 8.68 7.44
C GLY A 24 13.74 8.20 8.42
N HIS A 25 12.46 8.40 8.11
CA HIS A 25 11.36 7.92 8.95
C HIS A 25 11.16 6.43 8.75
N THR A 26 11.09 5.68 9.85
CA THR A 26 10.67 4.28 9.82
C THR A 26 9.20 4.25 10.22
N PRO A 27 8.28 3.90 9.30
CA PRO A 27 6.87 3.98 9.58
C PRO A 27 6.45 2.93 10.61
N THR A 28 5.53 3.32 11.47
CA THR A 28 4.80 2.41 12.35
C THR A 28 3.80 1.58 11.55
N GLN A 29 3.33 0.47 12.13
CA GLN A 29 2.27 -0.34 11.53
C GLN A 29 0.97 0.47 11.33
N GLU A 30 0.66 1.39 12.25
CA GLU A 30 -0.49 2.28 12.15
C GLU A 30 -0.38 3.23 10.95
N GLU A 31 0.79 3.82 10.71
CA GLU A 31 1.04 4.68 9.55
C GLU A 31 0.95 3.91 8.23
N LEU A 32 1.48 2.67 8.18
CA LEU A 32 1.34 1.81 7.00
C LEU A 32 -0.12 1.44 6.74
N LEU A 33 -0.88 1.14 7.79
CA LEU A 33 -2.31 0.85 7.67
C LEU A 33 -3.10 2.08 7.22
N GLY A 34 -2.80 3.26 7.77
CA GLY A 34 -3.37 4.53 7.32
C GLY A 34 -3.05 4.82 5.86
N LEU A 35 -1.83 4.50 5.41
CA LEU A 35 -1.45 4.65 4.01
C LEU A 35 -2.17 3.66 3.09
N LEU A 36 -2.43 2.42 3.54
CA LEU A 36 -3.29 1.48 2.82
C LEU A 36 -4.70 2.05 2.69
N GLN A 37 -5.31 2.53 3.78
CA GLN A 37 -6.65 3.14 3.75
C GLN A 37 -6.71 4.30 2.77
N TYR A 38 -5.72 5.18 2.79
CA TYR A 38 -5.62 6.29 1.85
C TYR A 38 -5.52 5.81 0.38
N HIS A 39 -4.78 4.74 0.11
CA HIS A 39 -4.72 4.16 -1.24
C HIS A 39 -6.08 3.59 -1.68
N LEU A 40 -6.86 2.98 -0.78
CA LEU A 40 -8.22 2.54 -1.08
C LEU A 40 -9.12 3.74 -1.42
N ASP A 41 -9.02 4.84 -0.67
CA ASP A 41 -9.79 6.06 -0.92
C ASP A 41 -9.45 6.69 -2.29
N LEU A 42 -8.17 6.74 -2.63
CA LEU A 42 -7.73 7.21 -3.95
C LEU A 42 -8.21 6.29 -5.07
N PHE A 43 -8.21 4.97 -4.86
CA PHE A 43 -8.75 4.03 -5.82
C PHE A 43 -10.24 4.30 -6.09
N ASP A 44 -11.05 4.48 -5.05
CA ASP A 44 -12.49 4.75 -5.17
C ASP A 44 -12.75 6.09 -5.85
N ARG A 45 -12.03 7.13 -5.42
CA ARG A 45 -12.10 8.48 -5.99
C ARG A 45 -11.84 8.46 -7.49
N TYR A 46 -10.72 7.90 -7.92
CA TYR A 46 -10.34 7.93 -9.34
C TYR A 46 -11.10 6.91 -10.21
N THR A 47 -11.66 5.86 -9.61
CA THR A 47 -12.62 4.97 -10.28
C THR A 47 -13.90 5.73 -10.63
N THR A 48 -14.30 6.69 -9.78
CA THR A 48 -15.48 7.54 -9.99
C THR A 48 -15.20 8.75 -10.89
N GLU A 49 -14.09 9.47 -10.66
CA GLU A 49 -13.78 10.73 -11.35
C GLU A 49 -13.26 10.55 -12.79
N LEU A 50 -12.56 9.45 -13.09
CA LEU A 50 -11.88 9.26 -14.37
C LEU A 50 -12.51 8.14 -15.19
N GLU A 51 -12.28 6.90 -14.79
CA GLU A 51 -12.80 5.71 -15.47
C GLU A 51 -12.82 4.53 -14.50
N PRO A 52 -13.75 3.57 -14.66
CA PRO A 52 -13.78 2.37 -13.84
C PRO A 52 -12.48 1.59 -13.91
N ARG A 53 -11.84 1.37 -12.76
CA ARG A 53 -10.62 0.57 -12.63
C ARG A 53 -10.95 -0.82 -12.13
N SER A 54 -10.24 -1.83 -12.64
CA SER A 54 -10.33 -3.18 -12.08
C SER A 54 -9.73 -3.19 -10.67
N PHE A 55 -10.42 -3.84 -9.73
CA PHE A 55 -9.99 -3.98 -8.35
C PHE A 55 -8.84 -4.98 -8.18
N ASP A 56 -8.82 -6.09 -8.93
CA ASP A 56 -7.84 -7.17 -8.71
C ASP A 56 -6.36 -6.73 -8.77
N PRO A 57 -5.94 -5.80 -9.66
CA PRO A 57 -4.59 -5.24 -9.62
C PRO A 57 -4.20 -4.57 -8.30
N LEU A 58 -5.15 -3.97 -7.56
CA LEU A 58 -4.91 -3.26 -6.31
C LEU A 58 -4.35 -4.20 -5.22
N LYS A 59 -4.80 -5.46 -5.21
CA LYS A 59 -4.40 -6.47 -4.22
C LYS A 59 -2.89 -6.72 -4.20
N ARG A 60 -2.21 -6.49 -5.34
CA ARG A 60 -0.74 -6.66 -5.46
C ARG A 60 0.04 -5.72 -4.55
N PHE A 61 -0.56 -4.60 -4.15
CA PHE A 61 0.05 -3.60 -3.27
C PHE A 61 -0.14 -3.90 -1.78
N PHE A 62 -1.05 -4.79 -1.38
CA PHE A 62 -1.31 -5.02 0.05
C PHE A 62 -0.08 -5.48 0.83
N LYS A 63 0.80 -6.26 0.19
CA LYS A 63 2.09 -6.68 0.79
C LYS A 63 3.04 -5.51 1.10
N VAL A 64 2.87 -4.36 0.45
CA VAL A 64 3.68 -3.15 0.68
C VAL A 64 3.37 -2.56 2.05
N TYR A 65 2.13 -2.69 2.52
CA TYR A 65 1.69 -2.12 3.79
C TYR A 65 1.62 -3.17 4.90
N LEU A 66 1.30 -4.42 4.53
CA LEU A 66 1.02 -5.50 5.47
C LEU A 66 2.18 -6.50 5.51
N HIS A 67 3.24 -6.16 6.23
CA HIS A 67 4.42 -7.01 6.39
C HIS A 67 5.05 -6.83 7.78
N ASP A 68 5.89 -7.80 8.18
CA ASP A 68 6.74 -7.75 9.38
C ASP A 68 6.00 -7.57 10.73
N PHE A 69 4.78 -8.09 10.84
CA PHE A 69 4.06 -8.24 12.12
C PHE A 69 3.37 -9.62 12.25
N PRO A 70 3.09 -10.10 13.48
CA PRO A 70 2.37 -11.36 13.70
C PRO A 70 0.99 -11.36 13.02
N GLY A 71 0.70 -12.38 12.22
CA GLY A 71 -0.59 -12.50 11.49
C GLY A 71 -0.64 -11.77 10.14
N ALA A 72 0.40 -11.05 9.72
CA ALA A 72 0.41 -10.33 8.44
C ALA A 72 0.14 -11.22 7.21
N SER A 73 0.62 -12.46 7.22
CA SER A 73 0.38 -13.41 6.12
C SER A 73 -1.08 -13.86 6.04
N GLU A 74 -1.69 -14.19 7.17
CA GLU A 74 -3.10 -14.59 7.25
C GLU A 74 -4.02 -13.44 6.85
N LEU A 75 -3.75 -12.23 7.36
CA LEU A 75 -4.49 -11.04 6.97
C LEU A 75 -4.42 -10.81 5.46
N ARG A 76 -3.22 -10.88 4.86
CA ARG A 76 -3.06 -10.74 3.41
C ARG A 76 -3.82 -11.80 2.64
N GLU A 77 -3.78 -13.05 3.08
CA GLU A 77 -4.53 -14.14 2.46
C GLU A 77 -6.03 -13.84 2.44
N ARG A 78 -6.61 -13.43 3.58
CA ARG A 78 -8.01 -12.99 3.66
C ARG A 78 -8.30 -11.86 2.68
N LEU A 79 -7.43 -10.85 2.62
CA LEU A 79 -7.58 -9.72 1.71
C LEU A 79 -7.45 -10.08 0.23
N MET A 80 -6.80 -11.18 -0.15
CA MET A 80 -6.75 -11.63 -1.54
C MET A 80 -8.12 -12.10 -2.06
N HIS A 81 -9.00 -12.55 -1.16
CA HIS A 81 -10.32 -13.08 -1.50
C HIS A 81 -11.40 -12.00 -1.68
N THR A 82 -11.15 -10.77 -1.25
CA THR A 82 -12.09 -9.65 -1.38
C THR A 82 -12.38 -9.29 -2.84
N LYS A 83 -13.47 -8.58 -3.09
CA LYS A 83 -13.91 -8.14 -4.41
C LYS A 83 -14.11 -6.63 -4.52
N SER A 84 -14.01 -5.91 -3.41
CA SER A 84 -14.14 -4.45 -3.36
C SER A 84 -13.25 -3.83 -2.29
N THR A 85 -13.08 -2.52 -2.36
CA THR A 85 -12.42 -1.71 -1.32
C THR A 85 -13.21 -1.74 -0.01
N ASP A 86 -14.54 -1.79 -0.05
CA ASP A 86 -15.40 -1.91 1.13
C ASP A 86 -15.18 -3.22 1.90
N GLU A 87 -15.06 -4.36 1.19
CA GLU A 87 -14.75 -5.64 1.83
C GLU A 87 -13.36 -5.63 2.48
N VAL A 88 -12.39 -4.96 1.87
CA VAL A 88 -11.06 -4.76 2.48
C VAL A 88 -11.18 -3.95 3.77
N ARG A 89 -11.91 -2.82 3.74
CA ARG A 89 -12.11 -1.97 4.92
C ARG A 89 -12.82 -2.70 6.05
N ALA A 90 -13.81 -3.55 5.73
CA ALA A 90 -14.50 -4.37 6.71
C ALA A 90 -13.53 -5.32 7.43
N ILE A 91 -12.67 -6.03 6.67
CA ILE A 91 -11.66 -6.93 7.26
C ILE A 91 -10.62 -6.18 8.10
N LEU A 92 -10.22 -4.97 7.69
CA LEU A 92 -9.24 -4.16 8.42
C LEU A 92 -9.79 -3.53 9.71
N ALA A 93 -11.12 -3.49 9.88
CA ALA A 93 -11.78 -2.92 11.05
C ALA A 93 -12.11 -3.95 12.14
N GLU A 94 -11.88 -5.24 11.87
CA GLU A 94 -11.97 -6.33 12.85
C GLU A 94 -10.76 -6.36 13.78
#